data_AF-A0A4Y2S7Q5-F1
#
_entry.id   AF-A0A4Y2S7Q5-F1
#
_cell.length_a   1.000
_cell.length_b   1.000
_cell.length_c   1.000
_cell.angle_alpha   90.00
_cell.angle_beta   90.00
_cell.angle_gamma   90.00
#
_symmetry.space_group_name_H-M   'P 1'
#
loop_
_entity.id
_entity.type
_entity.pdbx_description
1 polymer ?
#
loop_
_entity_poly.entity_id
_entity_poly.type
_entity_poly.pdbx_seq_one_letter_code
_entity_poly.pdbx_strand_id
1 'polypeptide(L)'
;MDIDIVNLMDSPPTFDSDRGKSWIDLTLTRNIQTNYIQNWKVNSETTHSDHKLITFFIKEAKSSVTKKSRWKLEKLKLIDFRRDLCCLIQTFCDIEIKKSNFTEVMRVLEEGLNLICENNCKKKSLREKQSAIWWSPNLEMMRSKTRALRRRYQRTRDDEERNRRKIIAKNMQNATE
;
A
#
# COMPACT_ATOMS: atom_id res chain seq x y z
N MET A 1 15.08 21.70 -10.41
CA MET A 1 13.94 20.83 -9.97
C MET A 1 14.59 19.51 -9.69
N ASP A 2 14.76 19.23 -8.41
CA ASP A 2 15.87 18.40 -7.95
C ASP A 2 15.36 16.99 -7.65
N ILE A 3 16.25 16.00 -7.81
CA ILE A 3 15.98 14.59 -7.53
C ILE A 3 16.53 14.29 -6.15
N ASP A 4 15.71 13.70 -5.29
CA ASP A 4 16.12 13.31 -3.95
C ASP A 4 16.50 11.82 -3.90
N ILE A 5 17.56 11.50 -3.15
CA ILE A 5 17.99 10.13 -2.88
C ILE A 5 17.37 9.66 -1.57
N VAL A 6 16.74 8.49 -1.59
CA VAL A 6 15.98 7.93 -0.46
C VAL A 6 16.78 6.86 0.31
N ASN A 7 17.86 6.35 -0.28
CA ASN A 7 18.69 5.31 0.33
C ASN A 7 19.21 5.75 1.71
N LEU A 8 19.12 4.83 2.68
CA LEU A 8 19.68 5.05 4.01
C LEU A 8 21.17 4.69 4.04
N MET A 9 21.99 5.56 4.63
CA MET A 9 23.45 5.39 4.70
C MET A 9 23.87 4.17 5.54
N ASP A 10 23.06 3.78 6.52
CA ASP A 10 23.30 2.65 7.41
C ASP A 10 22.72 1.33 6.89
N SER A 11 22.26 1.30 5.64
CA SER A 11 21.68 0.11 5.04
C SER A 11 22.71 -0.97 4.72
N PRO A 12 22.33 -2.27 4.81
CA PRO A 12 23.20 -3.34 4.35
C PRO A 12 23.34 -3.28 2.82
N PRO A 13 24.40 -3.90 2.24
CA PRO A 13 24.68 -3.82 0.81
C PRO A 13 23.54 -4.40 0.00
N THR A 14 23.15 -3.67 -1.06
CA THR A 14 22.06 -4.05 -1.98
C THR A 14 22.47 -5.18 -2.91
N PHE A 15 23.77 -5.42 -3.07
CA PHE A 15 24.32 -6.53 -3.82
C PHE A 15 25.33 -7.31 -2.95
N ASP A 16 25.25 -8.63 -2.97
CA ASP A 16 26.05 -9.53 -2.11
C ASP A 16 26.31 -10.84 -2.85
N SER A 17 27.50 -10.95 -3.46
CA SER A 17 27.95 -12.12 -4.21
C SER A 17 29.15 -12.78 -3.52
N ASP A 18 29.54 -13.96 -4.00
CA ASP A 18 30.78 -14.62 -3.56
C ASP A 18 32.05 -13.80 -3.89
N ARG A 19 31.95 -12.80 -4.78
CA ARG A 19 33.06 -11.90 -5.16
C ARG A 19 33.13 -10.61 -4.36
N GLY A 20 32.09 -10.29 -3.58
CA GLY A 20 32.05 -9.05 -2.80
C GLY A 20 30.66 -8.45 -2.65
N LYS A 21 30.61 -7.33 -1.93
CA LYS A 21 29.41 -6.60 -1.54
C LYS A 21 29.45 -5.16 -2.06
N SER A 22 28.32 -4.64 -2.52
CA SER A 22 28.21 -3.26 -3.02
C SER A 22 26.80 -2.67 -2.82
N TRP A 23 26.69 -1.34 -2.96
CA TRP A 23 25.45 -0.56 -2.85
C TRP A 23 25.14 0.11 -4.19
N ILE A 24 24.79 -0.70 -5.17
CA ILE A 24 24.62 -0.27 -6.56
C ILE A 24 23.16 0.07 -6.92
N ASP A 25 22.21 -0.28 -6.05
CA ASP A 25 20.78 -0.04 -6.29
C ASP A 25 20.32 1.25 -5.58
N LEU A 26 19.79 2.20 -6.36
CA LEU A 26 19.33 3.51 -5.87
C LEU A 26 17.80 3.65 -5.93
N THR A 27 17.24 4.29 -4.92
CA THR A 27 15.84 4.72 -4.86
C THR A 27 15.80 6.24 -4.93
N LEU A 28 15.21 6.76 -6.01
CA LEU A 28 15.15 8.18 -6.30
C LEU A 28 13.71 8.68 -6.34
N THR A 29 13.47 9.90 -5.89
CA THR A 29 12.17 10.55 -6.01
C THR A 29 12.24 11.88 -6.72
N ARG A 30 11.16 12.18 -7.44
CA ARG A 30 10.88 13.49 -8.03
C ARG A 30 9.44 13.85 -7.72
N ASN A 31 9.21 15.06 -7.24
CA ASN A 31 7.87 15.57 -6.87
C ASN A 31 7.16 14.79 -5.73
N ILE A 32 7.86 13.90 -5.03
CA ILE A 32 7.38 13.23 -3.82
C ILE A 32 8.35 13.62 -2.72
N GLN A 33 7.84 14.27 -1.67
CA GLN A 33 8.65 14.58 -0.50
C GLN A 33 9.11 13.27 0.15
N THR A 34 10.38 13.22 0.55
CA THR A 34 11.02 12.03 1.14
C THR A 34 10.30 11.51 2.39
N ASN A 35 9.63 12.38 3.16
CA ASN A 35 8.81 12.02 4.32
C ASN A 35 7.58 11.15 4.00
N TYR A 36 7.12 11.11 2.75
CA TYR A 36 6.07 10.18 2.30
C TYR A 36 6.61 8.76 2.10
N ILE A 37 7.92 8.59 1.94
CA ILE A 37 8.52 7.26 1.88
C ILE A 37 8.84 6.80 3.29
N GLN A 38 8.25 5.67 3.69
CA GLN A 38 8.37 5.11 5.02
C GLN A 38 8.95 3.71 4.98
N ASN A 39 9.65 3.33 6.05
CA ASN A 39 10.24 2.01 6.24
C ASN A 39 11.07 1.53 5.04
N TRP A 40 11.81 2.45 4.41
CA TRP A 40 12.77 2.06 3.38
C TRP A 40 13.82 1.16 4.01
N LYS A 41 14.01 -0.02 3.42
CA LYS A 41 14.99 -1.00 3.90
C LYS A 41 15.41 -1.95 2.79
N VAL A 42 16.65 -2.39 2.89
CA VAL A 42 17.19 -3.52 2.13
C VAL A 42 16.86 -4.79 2.92
N ASN A 43 16.08 -5.69 2.35
CA ASN A 43 15.67 -6.91 3.01
C ASN A 43 16.81 -7.94 3.03
N SER A 44 16.88 -8.68 4.13
CA SER A 44 17.75 -9.86 4.28
C SER A 44 17.12 -11.13 3.69
N GLU A 45 15.98 -10.98 3.01
CA GLU A 45 15.27 -12.10 2.38
C GLU A 45 16.05 -12.62 1.18
N THR A 46 15.95 -13.93 0.97
CA THR A 46 16.53 -14.57 -0.20
C THR A 46 15.65 -14.33 -1.40
N THR A 47 16.17 -13.55 -2.32
CA THR A 47 15.95 -13.66 -3.75
C THR A 47 16.96 -14.71 -4.25
N HIS A 48 16.65 -15.54 -5.25
CA HIS A 48 17.65 -16.39 -5.91
C HIS A 48 18.59 -15.54 -6.80
N SER A 49 19.00 -14.39 -6.30
CA SER A 49 19.76 -13.35 -6.97
C SER A 49 20.76 -12.76 -5.98
N ASP A 50 21.91 -12.34 -6.50
CA ASP A 50 22.91 -11.62 -5.72
C ASP A 50 22.42 -10.21 -5.31
N HIS A 51 21.35 -9.69 -5.94
CA HIS A 51 20.67 -8.46 -5.52
C HIS A 51 19.67 -8.71 -4.40
N LYS A 52 19.68 -7.83 -3.40
CA LYS A 52 18.75 -7.82 -2.26
C LYS A 52 17.53 -6.96 -2.54
N LEU A 53 16.38 -7.45 -2.11
CA LEU A 53 15.10 -6.77 -2.29
C LEU A 53 15.01 -5.49 -1.45
N ILE A 54 14.86 -4.33 -2.10
CA ILE A 54 14.51 -3.07 -1.45
C ILE A 54 12.99 -2.98 -1.30
N THR A 55 12.52 -2.61 -0.11
CA THR A 55 11.10 -2.34 0.15
C THR A 55 10.93 -1.01 0.87
N PHE A 56 9.85 -0.32 0.56
CA PHE A 56 9.40 0.89 1.24
C PHE A 56 7.89 1.03 1.05
N PHE A 57 7.27 1.89 1.86
CA PHE A 57 5.87 2.28 1.71
C PHE A 57 5.79 3.72 1.28
N ILE A 58 4.87 4.02 0.35
CA ILE A 58 4.50 5.40 0.04
C ILE A 58 3.24 5.69 0.86
N LYS A 59 3.37 6.56 1.85
CA LYS A 59 2.24 7.11 2.58
C LYS A 59 1.46 7.99 1.61
N GLU A 60 0.23 7.57 1.29
CA GLU A 60 -0.68 8.44 0.55
C GLU A 60 -0.91 9.69 1.41
N ALA A 61 -0.43 10.83 0.93
CA ALA A 61 -0.91 12.10 1.46
C ALA A 61 -2.43 12.05 1.31
N LYS A 62 -3.18 12.10 2.41
CA LYS A 62 -4.58 12.49 2.31
C LYS A 62 -4.54 13.88 1.71
N SER A 63 -4.67 13.99 0.38
CA SER A 63 -4.77 15.28 -0.25
C SER A 63 -5.99 15.93 0.40
N SER A 64 -5.77 16.98 1.17
CA SER A 64 -6.85 17.88 1.60
C SER A 64 -7.49 18.60 0.40
N VAL A 65 -7.03 18.31 -0.82
CA VAL A 65 -7.86 18.43 -2.02
C VAL A 65 -9.06 17.51 -1.80
N THR A 66 -10.15 18.10 -1.31
CA THR A 66 -11.50 17.58 -1.43
C THR A 66 -11.71 17.23 -2.89
N LYS A 67 -11.38 15.99 -3.28
CA LYS A 67 -11.81 15.45 -4.56
C LYS A 67 -13.32 15.62 -4.55
N LYS A 68 -13.85 16.53 -5.35
CA LYS A 68 -15.31 16.69 -5.51
C LYS A 68 -15.87 15.28 -5.68
N SER A 69 -16.74 14.85 -4.77
CA SER A 69 -17.24 13.49 -4.79
C SER A 69 -17.95 13.28 -6.11
N ARG A 70 -17.33 12.52 -7.02
CA ARG A 70 -17.94 12.16 -8.29
C ARG A 70 -18.70 10.87 -8.06
N TRP A 71 -19.99 11.00 -7.82
CA TRP A 71 -20.90 9.87 -7.72
C TRP A 71 -21.08 9.26 -9.10
N LYS A 72 -20.76 7.97 -9.22
CA LYS A 72 -21.03 7.23 -10.46
C LYS A 72 -22.39 6.56 -10.36
N LEU A 73 -23.27 6.83 -11.31
CA LEU A 73 -24.63 6.28 -11.35
C LEU A 73 -24.64 4.74 -11.27
N GLU A 74 -23.67 4.07 -11.93
CA GLU A 74 -23.49 2.61 -11.88
C GLU A 74 -23.31 2.05 -10.46
N LYS A 75 -22.81 2.86 -9.53
CA LYS A 75 -22.53 2.49 -8.14
C LYS A 75 -23.69 2.82 -7.19
N LEU A 76 -24.78 3.41 -7.68
CA LEU A 76 -25.95 3.73 -6.88
C LEU A 76 -27.02 2.64 -7.02
N LYS A 77 -27.82 2.43 -5.97
CA LYS A 77 -29.08 1.70 -6.01
C LYS A 77 -30.14 2.59 -6.66
N LEU A 78 -30.28 2.51 -7.98
CA LEU A 78 -31.05 3.49 -8.76
C LEU A 78 -32.52 3.66 -8.33
N ILE A 79 -33.17 2.57 -7.92
CA ILE A 79 -34.58 2.61 -7.49
C ILE A 79 -34.72 3.38 -6.17
N ASP A 80 -33.89 3.04 -5.18
CA ASP A 80 -33.86 3.72 -3.88
C ASP A 80 -33.41 5.19 -4.04
N PHE A 81 -32.39 5.44 -4.86
CA PHE A 81 -31.93 6.78 -5.19
C PHE A 81 -33.05 7.64 -5.79
N ARG A 82 -33.81 7.08 -6.75
CA ARG A 82 -34.95 7.80 -7.36
C ARG A 82 -36.02 8.13 -6.33
N ARG A 83 -36.38 7.18 -5.46
CA ARG A 83 -37.34 7.39 -4.37
C ARG A 83 -36.89 8.55 -3.48
N ASP A 84 -35.66 8.48 -3.00
CA ASP A 84 -35.13 9.45 -2.03
C ASP A 84 -34.96 10.83 -2.68
N LEU A 85 -34.57 10.89 -3.95
CA LEU A 85 -34.51 12.14 -4.72
C LEU A 85 -35.89 12.78 -4.87
N CYS A 86 -36.93 11.98 -5.17
CA CYS A 86 -38.30 12.49 -5.20
C CYS A 86 -38.73 13.05 -3.84
N CYS A 87 -38.39 12.37 -2.73
CA CYS A 87 -38.66 12.88 -1.39
C CYS A 87 -37.95 14.21 -1.12
N LEU A 88 -36.67 14.35 -1.51
CA LEU A 88 -35.93 15.61 -1.35
C LEU A 88 -36.55 16.74 -2.19
N ILE A 89 -36.89 16.49 -3.45
CA ILE A 89 -37.53 17.52 -4.30
C ILE A 89 -38.84 17.99 -3.67
N GLN A 90 -39.62 17.08 -3.09
CA GLN A 90 -40.89 17.40 -2.45
C GLN A 90 -40.72 18.35 -1.26
N THR A 91 -39.58 18.32 -0.53
CA THR A 91 -39.35 19.28 0.57
C THR A 91 -39.17 20.72 0.10
N PHE A 92 -38.94 20.94 -1.20
CA PHE A 92 -38.77 22.27 -1.80
C PHE A 92 -39.97 22.74 -2.62
N CYS A 93 -41.02 21.93 -2.81
CA CYS A 93 -42.15 22.29 -3.66
C CYS A 93 -42.84 23.61 -3.26
N ASP A 94 -42.89 23.91 -1.97
CA ASP A 94 -43.58 25.09 -1.41
C ASP A 94 -42.61 26.22 -1.00
N ILE A 95 -41.32 26.09 -1.30
CA ILE A 95 -40.32 27.07 -0.90
C ILE A 95 -40.19 28.15 -2.00
N GLU A 96 -40.60 29.38 -1.67
CA GLU A 96 -40.36 30.54 -2.52
C GLU A 96 -38.89 30.97 -2.44
N ILE A 97 -38.18 30.93 -3.56
CA ILE A 97 -36.75 31.29 -3.64
C ILE A 97 -36.62 32.82 -3.73
N LYS A 98 -36.03 33.41 -2.70
CA LYS A 98 -35.73 34.84 -2.57
C LYS A 98 -34.23 35.05 -2.37
N LYS A 99 -33.75 36.26 -2.63
CA LYS A 99 -32.34 36.62 -2.40
C LYS A 99 -31.89 36.36 -0.95
N SER A 100 -32.79 36.49 0.02
CA SER A 100 -32.51 36.29 1.45
C SER A 100 -32.35 34.82 1.86
N ASN A 101 -32.98 33.87 1.17
CA ASN A 101 -32.94 32.44 1.52
C ASN A 101 -32.20 31.57 0.49
N PHE A 102 -31.83 32.13 -0.67
CA PHE A 102 -31.16 31.41 -1.76
C PHE A 102 -29.94 30.58 -1.29
N THR A 103 -29.04 31.20 -0.51
CA THR A 103 -27.82 30.53 -0.03
C THR A 103 -28.16 29.33 0.86
N GLU A 104 -29.17 29.47 1.71
CA GLU A 104 -29.58 28.40 2.62
C GLU A 104 -30.28 27.27 1.87
N VAL A 105 -31.17 27.60 0.92
CA VAL A 105 -31.82 26.61 0.05
C VAL A 105 -30.78 25.80 -0.73
N MET A 106 -29.78 26.46 -1.29
CA MET A 106 -28.68 25.78 -1.99
C MET A 106 -27.88 24.87 -1.06
N ARG A 107 -27.56 25.33 0.16
CA ARG A 107 -26.86 24.52 1.16
C ARG A 107 -27.64 23.25 1.50
N VAL A 108 -28.93 23.37 1.79
CA VAL A 108 -29.79 22.22 2.14
C VAL A 108 -29.94 21.26 0.95
N LEU A 109 -30.04 21.78 -0.27
CA LEU A 109 -30.09 20.95 -1.49
C LEU A 109 -28.78 20.16 -1.68
N GLU A 110 -27.63 20.81 -1.54
CA GLU A 110 -26.32 20.16 -1.65
C GLU A 110 -26.12 19.09 -0.57
N GLU A 111 -26.49 19.38 0.68
CA GLU A 111 -26.42 18.42 1.79
C GLU A 111 -27.36 17.24 1.56
N GLY A 112 -28.60 17.50 1.13
CA GLY A 112 -29.58 16.47 0.80
C GLY A 112 -29.10 15.56 -0.33
N LEU A 113 -28.55 16.13 -1.41
CA LEU A 113 -28.00 15.35 -2.53
C LEU A 113 -26.81 14.49 -2.10
N ASN A 114 -25.90 15.03 -1.28
CA ASN A 114 -24.78 14.26 -0.75
C ASN A 114 -25.26 13.10 0.13
N LEU A 115 -26.20 13.36 1.04
CA LEU A 115 -26.76 12.33 1.92
C LEU A 115 -27.46 11.22 1.13
N ILE A 116 -28.26 11.57 0.13
CA ILE A 116 -28.93 10.60 -0.74
C ILE A 116 -27.90 9.75 -1.49
N CYS A 117 -26.85 10.37 -2.02
CA CYS A 117 -25.81 9.63 -2.74
C CYS A 117 -25.05 8.68 -1.80
N GLU A 118 -24.77 9.09 -0.56
CA GLU A 118 -24.13 8.24 0.45
C GLU A 118 -25.01 7.05 0.83
N ASN A 119 -26.29 7.28 1.14
CA ASN A 119 -27.23 6.24 1.54
C ASN A 119 -27.50 5.22 0.44
N ASN A 120 -27.50 5.66 -0.82
CA ASN A 120 -27.80 4.83 -1.98
C ASN A 120 -26.57 4.23 -2.63
N CYS A 121 -25.37 4.49 -2.13
CA CYS A 121 -24.16 3.87 -2.64
C CYS A 121 -24.16 2.36 -2.38
N LYS A 122 -23.92 1.58 -3.43
CA LYS A 122 -23.67 0.14 -3.32
C LYS A 122 -22.44 -0.05 -2.44
N LYS A 123 -22.63 -0.66 -1.26
CA LYS A 123 -21.51 -1.00 -0.38
C LYS A 123 -20.53 -1.86 -1.16
N LYS A 124 -19.26 -1.44 -1.22
CA LYS A 124 -18.21 -2.32 -1.72
C LYS A 124 -18.19 -3.51 -0.78
N SER A 125 -18.51 -4.70 -1.29
CA SER A 125 -18.07 -5.93 -0.64
C SER A 125 -16.57 -5.77 -0.44
N LEU A 126 -16.12 -5.80 0.82
CA LEU A 126 -14.73 -6.06 1.11
C LEU A 126 -14.51 -7.46 0.53
N ARG A 127 -14.01 -7.54 -0.70
CA ARG A 127 -13.37 -8.77 -1.15
C ARG A 127 -12.23 -8.95 -0.16
N GLU A 128 -12.41 -9.91 0.75
CA GLU A 128 -11.29 -10.41 1.54
C GLU A 128 -10.18 -10.69 0.54
N LYS A 129 -9.02 -10.07 0.78
CA LYS A 129 -7.85 -10.34 -0.04
C LYS A 129 -7.58 -11.83 0.15
N GLN A 130 -7.97 -12.64 -0.82
CA GLN A 130 -7.59 -14.04 -0.84
C GLN A 130 -6.07 -14.04 -0.76
N SER A 131 -5.53 -14.71 0.27
CA SER A 131 -4.11 -15.03 0.28
C SER A 131 -3.79 -15.69 -1.05
N ALA A 132 -2.65 -15.32 -1.64
CA ALA A 132 -2.25 -15.88 -2.93
C ALA A 132 -2.40 -17.41 -2.88
N ILE A 133 -3.18 -17.98 -3.81
CA ILE A 133 -3.56 -19.41 -3.80
C ILE A 133 -2.33 -20.33 -3.77
N TRP A 134 -1.22 -19.86 -4.33
CA TRP A 134 0.06 -20.55 -4.37
C TRP A 134 0.91 -20.42 -3.10
N TRP A 135 0.47 -19.65 -2.09
CA TRP A 135 1.18 -19.45 -0.82
C TRP A 135 0.58 -20.35 0.29
N SER A 136 1.19 -21.51 0.51
CA SER A 136 0.75 -22.44 1.55
C SER A 136 1.46 -22.19 2.89
N PRO A 137 0.86 -22.58 4.03
CA PRO A 137 1.54 -22.54 5.33
C PRO A 137 2.87 -23.31 5.35
N ASN A 138 2.97 -24.38 4.55
CA ASN A 138 4.22 -25.14 4.41
C ASN A 138 5.32 -24.31 3.71
N LEU A 139 4.97 -23.56 2.66
CA LEU A 139 5.90 -22.64 1.99
C LEU A 139 6.36 -21.52 2.93
N GLU A 140 5.46 -20.94 3.74
CA GLU A 140 5.86 -19.94 4.74
C GLU A 140 6.77 -20.56 5.82
N MET A 141 6.50 -21.78 6.27
CA MET A 141 7.34 -22.49 7.23
C MET A 141 8.74 -22.76 6.66
N MET A 142 8.84 -23.27 5.43
CA MET A 142 10.12 -23.50 4.76
C MET A 142 10.90 -22.20 4.59
N ARG A 143 10.24 -21.14 4.10
CA ARG A 143 10.83 -19.79 3.99
C ARG A 143 11.34 -19.28 5.34
N SER A 144 10.57 -19.45 6.41
CA SER A 144 10.94 -19.02 7.76
C SER A 144 12.18 -19.75 8.28
N LYS A 145 12.25 -21.08 8.09
CA LYS A 145 13.44 -21.90 8.43
C LYS A 145 14.67 -21.45 7.66
N THR A 146 14.56 -21.28 6.34
CA THR A 146 15.64 -20.82 5.48
C THR A 146 16.14 -19.43 5.90
N ARG A 147 15.23 -18.49 6.18
CA ARG A 147 15.55 -17.16 6.73
C ARG A 147 16.27 -17.23 8.07
N ALA A 148 15.86 -18.13 8.97
CA ALA A 148 16.48 -18.27 10.28
C ALA A 148 17.92 -18.78 10.19
N LEU A 149 18.17 -19.78 9.34
CA LEU A 149 19.53 -20.29 9.06
C LEU A 149 20.42 -19.21 8.46
N ARG A 150 19.89 -18.44 7.49
CA ARG A 150 20.63 -17.32 6.88
C ARG A 150 21.03 -16.26 7.90
N ARG A 151 20.07 -15.81 8.71
CA ARG A 151 20.33 -14.81 9.78
C ARG A 151 21.37 -15.30 10.77
N ARG A 152 21.37 -16.59 11.13
CA ARG A 152 22.39 -17.19 11.99
C ARG A 152 23.77 -17.17 11.34
N TYR A 153 23.91 -17.58 10.07
CA TYR A 153 25.21 -17.50 9.39
C TYR A 153 25.71 -16.05 9.33
N GLN A 154 24.86 -15.10 8.92
CA GLN A 154 25.28 -13.70 8.73
C GLN A 154 25.72 -13.01 10.01
N ARG A 155 25.12 -13.39 11.16
CA ARG A 155 25.48 -12.85 12.48
C ARG A 155 26.69 -13.53 13.12
N THR A 156 27.12 -14.66 12.59
CA THR A 156 28.27 -15.40 13.14
C THR A 156 29.56 -14.63 12.84
N ARG A 157 30.38 -14.37 13.86
CA ARG A 157 31.65 -13.63 13.72
C ARG A 157 32.84 -14.54 13.47
N ASP A 158 32.83 -15.73 14.05
CA ASP A 158 33.84 -16.76 13.82
C ASP A 158 33.77 -17.29 12.38
N ASP A 159 34.90 -17.28 11.67
CA ASP A 159 34.93 -17.56 10.22
C ASP A 159 34.72 -19.03 9.89
N GLU A 160 35.25 -19.96 10.69
CA GLU A 160 35.02 -21.39 10.50
C GLU A 160 33.55 -21.75 10.72
N GLU A 161 32.97 -21.29 11.83
CA GLU A 161 31.56 -21.52 12.14
C GLU A 161 30.63 -20.81 11.15
N ARG A 162 31.03 -19.61 10.69
CA ARG A 162 30.30 -18.89 9.62
C ARG A 162 30.28 -19.72 8.34
N ASN A 163 31.41 -20.32 7.94
CA ASN A 163 31.48 -21.17 6.75
C ASN A 163 30.63 -22.44 6.89
N ARG A 164 30.69 -23.11 8.04
CA ARG A 164 29.80 -24.26 8.34
C ARG A 164 28.32 -23.88 8.20
N ARG A 165 27.91 -22.76 8.81
CA ARG A 165 26.53 -22.26 8.72
C ARG A 165 26.15 -21.78 7.32
N LYS A 166 27.09 -21.26 6.53
CA LYS A 166 26.88 -20.87 5.11
C LYS A 166 26.49 -22.08 4.28
N ILE A 167 27.19 -23.20 4.43
CA ILE A 167 26.89 -24.46 3.71
C ILE A 167 25.49 -24.95 4.06
N ILE A 168 25.14 -25.00 5.36
CA ILE A 168 23.81 -25.44 5.81
C ILE A 168 22.70 -24.55 5.25
N ALA A 169 22.89 -23.22 5.28
CA ALA A 169 21.90 -22.29 4.74
C ALA A 169 21.71 -22.42 3.22
N LYS A 170 22.79 -22.67 2.47
CA LYS A 170 22.76 -22.86 1.01
C LYS A 170 22.12 -24.20 0.62
N ASN A 171 22.43 -25.27 1.35
CA ASN A 171 21.80 -26.58 1.13
C ASN A 171 20.28 -26.53 1.37
N MET A 172 19.82 -25.82 2.40
CA MET A 172 18.38 -25.64 2.66
C MET A 172 17.67 -24.83 1.57
N GLN A 173 18.37 -23.91 0.91
CA GLN A 173 17.81 -23.15 -0.23
C GLN A 173 17.64 -24.03 -1.47
N ASN A 174 18.66 -24.84 -1.77
CA ASN A 174 18.63 -25.75 -2.91
C ASN A 174 17.63 -26.90 -2.73
N ALA A 175 17.34 -27.32 -1.49
CA ALA A 175 16.37 -28.37 -1.20
C ALA A 175 14.90 -27.91 -1.28
N THR A 176 14.66 -26.61 -1.46
CA THR A 176 13.31 -26.03 -1.63
C THR A 176 12.97 -25.73 -3.10
N GLU A 177 13.86 -26.07 -4.03
CA GLU A 177 13.65 -26.11 -5.49
C GLU A 177 13.09 -27.47 -5.90
#